data_AF-A0A9K3NLN0-F1
#
_entry.id   AF-A0A9K3NLN0-F1
#
_cell.length_a   1.000
_cell.length_b   1.000
_cell.length_c   1.000
_cell.angle_alpha   90.00
_cell.angle_beta   90.00
_cell.angle_gamma   90.00
#
_symmetry.space_group_name_H-M   'P 1'
#
loop_
_entity.id
_entity.type
_entity.pdbx_description
1 polymer ?
#
loop_
_entity_poly.entity_id
_entity_poly.type
_entity_poly.pdbx_seq_one_letter_code
_entity_poly.pdbx_strand_id
1 'polypeptide(L)' 'MDQIEHYGNMYKARDIQTGHFFALKRFRYDRSDPESVKRMAMEIAILRHLDHPNVIKLEGIVTSRTSQSY' A
#
# COMPACT_ATOMS: atom_id res chain seq x y z
N MET A 1 -19.76 8.76 9.03
CA MET A 1 -18.67 9.25 8.17
C MET A 1 -18.41 8.19 7.14
N ASP A 2 -18.91 8.39 5.93
CA ASP A 2 -18.70 7.45 4.83
C ASP A 2 -17.21 7.38 4.54
N GLN A 3 -16.59 6.24 4.85
CA GLN A 3 -15.27 5.92 4.33
C GLN A 3 -15.44 5.81 2.82
N ILE A 4 -14.91 6.77 2.08
CA ILE A 4 -14.83 6.68 0.63
C ILE A 4 -13.95 5.48 0.31
N GLU A 5 -14.56 4.38 -0.12
CA GLU A 5 -13.93 3.06 -0.29
C GLU A 5 -12.75 3.06 -1.27
N HIS A 6 -12.59 4.11 -2.09
CA HIS A 6 -11.58 4.19 -3.13
C HIS A 6 -10.16 4.52 -2.68
N TYR A 7 -9.94 5.10 -1.50
CA TYR A 7 -8.62 5.62 -1.12
C TYR A 7 -7.80 4.67 -0.24
N GLY A 8 -8.42 3.64 0.33
CA GLY A 8 -7.76 2.73 1.28
C GLY A 8 -7.42 3.40 2.62
N ASN A 9 -7.05 2.60 3.61
CA ASN A 9 -6.71 3.12 4.95
C ASN A 9 -5.22 3.47 5.02
N MET A 10 -4.92 4.68 5.49
CA MET A 10 -3.55 5.15 5.73
C MET A 10 -3.21 5.04 7.22
N TYR A 11 -2.02 4.53 7.52
CA TYR A 11 -1.52 4.37 8.89
C TYR A 11 -0.14 5.01 9.03
N LYS A 12 0.09 5.73 10.13
CA LYS A 12 1.43 6.18 10.50
C LYS A 12 2.17 5.02 11.17
N ALA A 13 3.33 4.67 10.65
CA ALA A 13 4.22 3.65 11.20
C ALA A 13 5.55 4.26 11.61
N ARG A 14 6.23 3.62 12.56
CA ARG A 14 7.59 3.96 12.96
C ARG A 14 8.46 2.73 12.76
N ASP A 15 9.54 2.88 12.00
CA ASP A 15 10.57 1.86 11.95
C ASP A 15 11.28 1.81 13.31
N ILE A 16 11.35 0.63 13.89
CA ILE A 16 11.89 0.38 15.23
C ILE A 16 13.42 0.48 15.21
N GLN A 17 14.06 0.14 14.09
CA GLN A 17 15.51 0.15 13.97
C GLN A 17 16.06 1.57 13.75
N THR A 18 15.47 2.31 12.80
CA THR A 18 15.93 3.66 12.44
C THR A 18 15.22 4.77 13.23
N GLY A 19 14.05 4.49 13.79
CA GLY A 19 13.19 5.48 14.42
C GLY A 19 12.40 6.36 13.43
N HIS A 20 12.59 6.17 12.12
CA HIS A 20 11.96 6.98 11.08
C HIS A 20 10.45 6.69 10.96
N PHE A 21 9.67 7.72 10.62
CA PHE A 21 8.23 7.58 10.43
C PHE A 21 7.89 7.36 8.95
N PHE A 22 6.95 6.46 8.71
CA PHE A 22 6.46 6.10 7.38
C PHE A 22 4.93 6.14 7.33
N ALA A 23 4.38 6.29 6.14
CA ALA A 23 2.96 6.15 5.88
C ALA A 23 2.71 4.80 5.20
N LEU A 24 1.81 4.00 5.76
CA LEU A 24 1.41 2.69 5.22
C LEU A 24 0.02 2.78 4.62
N LYS A 25 -0.10 2.49 3.33
CA LYS A 25 -1.39 2.33 2.65
C LYS A 25 -1.83 0.87 2.71
N ARG A 26 -2.91 0.59 3.42
CA ARG A 26 -3.54 -0.74 3.40
C ARG A 26 -4.47 -0.84 2.20
N PHE A 27 -4.07 -1.67 1.25
CA PHE A 27 -4.92 -2.06 0.13
C PHE A 27 -5.95 -3.08 0.60
N ARG A 28 -7.23 -2.82 0.30
CA ARG A 28 -8.26 -3.86 0.25
C ARG A 28 -8.28 -4.34 -1.19
N TYR A 29 -8.05 -5.63 -1.41
CA TYR A 29 -8.14 -6.26 -2.72
C TYR A 29 -8.86 -7.60 -2.57
N ASP A 30 -9.63 -7.96 -3.58
CA ASP A 30 -10.20 -9.29 -3.72
C ASP A 30 -9.38 -10.05 -4.78
N ARG A 31 -8.92 -11.26 -4.45
CA ARG A 31 -8.18 -12.12 -5.38
C ARG A 31 -9.01 -12.58 -6.56
N SER A 32 -10.33 -12.65 -6.39
CA SER A 32 -11.27 -13.06 -7.42
C SER A 32 -11.70 -11.92 -8.35
N ASP A 33 -11.41 -10.66 -7.97
CA ASP A 33 -11.68 -9.48 -8.80
C ASP A 33 -10.40 -9.03 -9.52
N PRO A 34 -10.27 -9.27 -10.84
CA PRO A 34 -9.10 -8.89 -11.61
C PRO A 34 -8.85 -7.38 -11.63
N GLU A 35 -9.89 -6.54 -11.52
CA GLU A 35 -9.74 -5.09 -11.57
C GLU A 35 -9.14 -4.55 -10.26
N SER A 36 -9.58 -5.07 -9.11
CA SER A 36 -8.95 -4.77 -7.81
C SER A 36 -7.47 -5.17 -7.77
N VAL A 37 -7.13 -6.36 -8.29
CA VAL A 37 -5.73 -6.82 -8.38
C VAL A 37 -4.93 -5.92 -9.32
N LYS A 38 -5.48 -5.59 -10.49
CA LYS A 38 -4.84 -4.72 -11.47
C LYS A 38 -4.56 -3.33 -10.91
N ARG A 39 -5.51 -2.71 -10.20
CA ARG A 39 -5.32 -1.41 -9.56
C ARG A 39 -4.19 -1.43 -8.53
N MET A 40 -4.16 -2.45 -7.66
CA MET A 40 -3.08 -2.62 -6.70
C MET A 40 -1.72 -2.79 -7.40
N ALA A 41 -1.65 -3.65 -8.41
CA ALA A 41 -0.43 -3.91 -9.16
C ALA A 41 0.07 -2.65 -9.90
N MET A 42 -0.85 -1.89 -10.51
CA MET A 42 -0.53 -0.64 -11.22
C MET A 42 0.00 0.44 -10.28
N GLU A 43 -0.64 0.65 -9.12
CA GLU A 43 -0.18 1.67 -8.17
C GLU A 43 1.24 1.36 -7.67
N ILE A 44 1.51 0.08 -7.34
CA ILE A 44 2.85 -0.37 -6.96
C ILE A 44 3.84 -0.20 -8.12
N ALA A 45 3.46 -0.61 -9.35
CA ALA A 45 4.33 -0.51 -10.50
C ALA A 45 4.73 0.93 -10.79
N ILE A 46 3.80 1.88 -10.76
CA ILE A 46 4.08 3.30 -10.97
C ILE A 46 5.01 3.83 -9.88
N LEU A 47 4.68 3.62 -8.60
CA LEU A 47 5.50 4.14 -7.50
C LEU A 47 6.92 3.55 -7.44
N ARG A 48 7.14 2.34 -7.97
CA ARG A 48 8.49 1.75 -8.08
C ARG A 48 9.38 2.45 -9.09
N HIS A 49 8.82 3.17 -10.06
CA HIS A 49 9.58 3.87 -11.10
C HIS A 49 9.69 5.38 -10.83
N LEU A 50 9.04 5.90 -9.77
CA LEU A 50 9.08 7.31 -9.42
C LEU A 50 10.17 7.57 -8.39
N ASP A 51 11.20 8.30 -8.81
CA ASP A 51 12.28 8.78 -7.93
C ASP A 51 12.52 10.28 -8.20
N HIS A 52 11.81 11.12 -7.46
CA HIS A 52 11.86 12.58 -7.63
C HIS A 52 11.58 13.28 -6.30
N PRO A 53 12.27 14.40 -5.97
CA PRO A 53 12.13 15.08 -4.68
C PRO A 53 10.70 15.54 -4.34
N ASN A 54 9.86 15.76 -5.34
CA ASN A 54 8.46 16.19 -5.17
C ASN A 54 7.43 15.07 -5.35
N VAL A 55 7.86 13.81 -5.42
CA VAL A 55 6.98 12.65 -5.59
C VAL A 55 7.28 11.65 -4.48
N ILE A 56 6.22 11.10 -3.87
CA ILE A 56 6.40 10.12 -2.80
C ILE A 56 7.06 8.85 -3.33
N LYS A 57 8.10 8.39 -2.62
CA LYS A 57 8.82 7.17 -2.95
C LYS A 57 8.17 5.96 -2.27
N LEU A 58 8.12 4.83 -2.97
CA LEU A 58 7.78 3.56 -2.35
C LEU A 58 9.00 3.02 -1.60
N GLU A 59 8.95 3.10 -0.27
CA GLU A 59 10.02 2.59 0.61
C GLU A 59 10.00 1.06 0.73
N GLY A 60 8.82 0.45 0.61
CA GLY A 60 8.70 -1.01 0.68
C GLY A 60 7.26 -1.50 0.62
N ILE A 61 7.12 -2.82 0.51
CA ILE A 61 5.82 -3.52 0.52
C ILE A 61 5.81 -4.51 1.68
N VAL A 62 4.75 -4.48 2.48
CA VAL A 62 4.55 -5.41 3.58
C VAL A 62 3.34 -6.29 3.28
N THR A 63 3.52 -7.60 3.30
CA THR A 63 2.44 -8.58 3.13
C THR A 63 2.13 -9.25 4.46
N SER A 64 0.87 -9.29 4.87
CA SER A 64 0.46 -10.08 6.02
C SER A 64 0.57 -11.58 5.71
N ARG A 65 1.25 -12.35 6.58
CA ARG A 65 1.37 -13.82 6.43
C ARG A 65 0.04 -14.56 6.57
N THR A 66 -0.99 -13.95 7.16
CA THR A 66 -2.30 -14.55 7.44
C THR A 66 -3.31 -14.46 6.30
N SER A 67 -2.95 -13.96 5.11
CA SER A 67 -3.86 -13.96 3.95
C SER A 67 -3.94 -15.33 3.25
N GLN A 68 -3.78 -16.42 4.00
CA GLN A 68 -4.05 -17.78 3.58
C GLN A 68 -5.38 -18.16 4.23
N SER A 69 -6.47 -17.69 3.61
CA SER A 69 -7.81 -18.21 3.94
C SER A 69 -7.85 -19.68 3.50
N TYR A 70 -8.28 -20.55 4.42
CA TYR A 70 -8.71 -21.91 4.12
C TYR A 70 -9.83 -21.91 3.07
#